data_AF-A0A7W4WD59-F1
#
_entry.id   AF-A0A7W4WD59-F1
#
_cell.length_a   1.000
_cell.length_b   1.000
_cell.length_c   1.000
_cell.angle_alpha   90.00
_cell.angle_beta   90.00
_cell.angle_gamma   90.00
#
_symmetry.space_group_name_H-M   'P 1'
#
loop_
_entity.id
_entity.type
_entity.pdbx_description
1 polymer ?
#
loop_
_entity_poly.entity_id
_entity_poly.type
_entity_poly.pdbx_seq_one_letter_code
_entity_poly.pdbx_strand_id
1 'polypeptide(L)'
;MRVLSALLLWMSGAVALADTAVETQIRNSYLTLSAFECAVVAPNDAEAERLFMLGLKVGRGFIAYVQTHQETYAKDFKPKVAILWNMTSGPSPDFILGQIYANRADDVYENFSSDEELWKMKKQNMYREKNCALLGK
;
A
#
# COMPACT_ATOMS: atom_id res chain seq x y z
N MET A 1 50.61 -29.80 28.50
CA MET A 1 49.48 -30.48 27.81
C MET A 1 48.25 -30.29 28.69
N ARG A 2 47.15 -29.74 28.13
CA ARG A 2 45.83 -29.37 28.73
C ARG A 2 45.59 -27.85 28.70
N VAL A 3 44.48 -27.29 28.22
CA VAL A 3 43.35 -27.70 27.36
C VAL A 3 42.90 -26.38 26.73
N LEU A 4 42.63 -26.38 25.42
CA LEU A 4 42.05 -25.25 24.69
C LEU A 4 40.73 -24.81 25.34
N SER A 5 40.56 -23.52 25.61
CA SER A 5 39.23 -22.92 25.76
C SER A 5 39.02 -21.96 24.60
N ALA A 6 38.39 -22.49 23.55
CA ALA A 6 37.88 -21.72 22.43
C ALA A 6 36.58 -21.04 22.88
N LEU A 7 36.63 -19.75 23.18
CA LEU A 7 35.43 -18.91 23.31
C LEU A 7 34.85 -18.68 21.91
N LEU A 8 33.83 -19.47 21.58
CA LEU A 8 32.94 -19.24 20.45
C LEU A 8 32.11 -17.98 20.72
N LEU A 9 32.51 -16.86 20.11
CA LEU A 9 31.69 -15.67 19.96
C LEU A 9 30.56 -15.97 18.97
N TRP A 10 29.38 -16.33 19.48
CA TRP A 10 28.12 -16.26 18.75
C TRP A 10 27.60 -14.82 18.78
N MET A 11 28.03 -14.01 17.81
CA MET A 11 27.40 -12.72 17.50
C MET A 11 27.25 -12.61 15.99
N SER A 12 26.11 -13.00 15.44
CA SER A 12 25.65 -12.61 14.09
C SER A 12 24.20 -13.07 13.89
N GLY A 13 23.23 -12.29 14.35
CA GLY A 13 21.81 -12.60 14.12
C GLY A 13 20.86 -11.41 13.98
N ALA A 14 21.35 -10.17 14.01
CA ALA A 14 20.48 -8.99 14.11
C ALA A 14 20.11 -8.31 12.77
N VAL A 15 20.58 -8.79 11.61
CA VAL A 15 20.48 -8.03 10.35
C VAL A 15 19.21 -8.35 9.53
N ALA A 16 18.48 -9.42 9.82
CA ALA A 16 17.36 -9.86 8.96
C ALA A 16 16.00 -9.18 9.23
N LEU A 17 15.82 -8.51 10.37
CA LEU A 17 14.49 -7.99 10.77
C LEU A 17 14.13 -6.65 10.10
N ALA A 18 15.12 -5.80 9.80
CA ALA A 18 14.87 -4.49 9.22
C ALA A 18 14.46 -4.58 7.74
N ASP A 19 15.09 -5.46 6.96
CA ASP A 19 14.77 -5.65 5.54
C ASP A 19 13.31 -6.11 5.34
N THR A 20 12.85 -7.04 6.18
CA THR A 20 11.46 -7.55 6.12
C THR A 20 10.43 -6.49 6.49
N ALA A 21 10.74 -5.61 7.45
CA ALA A 21 9.88 -4.49 7.80
C ALA A 21 9.77 -3.48 6.64
N VAL A 22 10.89 -3.20 5.95
CA VAL A 22 10.92 -2.32 4.79
C VAL A 22 10.10 -2.89 3.64
N GLU A 23 10.34 -4.15 3.27
CA GLU A 23 9.57 -4.81 2.22
C GLU A 23 8.06 -4.83 2.52
N THR A 24 7.69 -5.07 3.78
CA THR A 24 6.30 -5.05 4.23
C THR A 24 5.66 -3.68 4.02
N GLN A 25 6.32 -2.58 4.38
CA GLN A 25 5.70 -1.25 4.21
C GLN A 25 5.68 -0.79 2.75
N ILE A 26 6.64 -1.21 1.93
CA ILE A 26 6.56 -1.01 0.47
C ILE A 26 5.32 -1.72 -0.07
N ARG A 27 5.11 -2.99 0.30
CA ARG A 27 3.91 -3.75 -0.09
C ARG A 27 2.63 -3.08 0.38
N ASN A 28 2.60 -2.58 1.63
CA ASN A 28 1.46 -1.86 2.18
C ASN A 28 1.15 -0.57 1.41
N SER A 29 2.18 0.14 0.94
CA SER A 29 2.00 1.34 0.12
C SER A 29 1.24 1.03 -1.18
N TYR A 30 1.58 -0.07 -1.87
CA TYR A 30 0.91 -0.50 -3.09
C TYR A 30 -0.48 -1.09 -2.80
N LEU A 31 -0.61 -1.89 -1.74
CA LEU A 31 -1.88 -2.46 -1.33
C LEU A 31 -2.92 -1.38 -1.05
N THR A 32 -2.51 -0.27 -0.43
CA THR A 32 -3.39 0.88 -0.19
C THR A 32 -3.94 1.44 -1.50
N LEU A 33 -3.05 1.68 -2.48
CA LEU A 33 -3.44 2.22 -3.79
C LEU A 33 -4.36 1.28 -4.54
N SER A 34 -4.00 -0.02 -4.60
CA SER A 34 -4.81 -1.04 -5.26
C SER A 34 -6.16 -1.21 -4.59
N ALA A 35 -6.22 -1.18 -3.26
CA ALA A 35 -7.48 -1.31 -2.53
C ALA A 35 -8.42 -0.13 -2.81
N PHE A 36 -7.91 1.11 -2.84
CA PHE A 36 -8.70 2.28 -3.20
C PHE A 36 -9.19 2.25 -4.65
N GLU A 37 -8.32 1.92 -5.60
CA GLU A 37 -8.71 1.76 -7.00
C GLU A 37 -9.78 0.67 -7.15
N CYS A 38 -9.58 -0.49 -6.51
CA CYS A 38 -10.53 -1.59 -6.51
C CYS A 38 -11.88 -1.22 -5.86
N ALA A 39 -11.89 -0.36 -4.84
CA ALA A 39 -13.12 0.12 -4.23
C ALA A 39 -13.97 0.92 -5.22
N VAL A 40 -13.34 1.71 -6.10
CA VAL A 40 -14.05 2.49 -7.14
C VAL A 40 -14.71 1.55 -8.16
N VAL A 41 -14.01 0.47 -8.56
CA VAL A 41 -14.49 -0.49 -9.56
C VAL A 41 -15.28 -1.67 -8.99
N ALA A 42 -15.54 -1.68 -7.69
CA ALA A 42 -16.23 -2.79 -7.02
C ALA A 42 -17.63 -3.06 -7.60
N PRO A 43 -18.08 -4.34 -7.59
CA PRO A 43 -19.35 -4.74 -8.19
C PRO A 43 -20.58 -4.35 -7.36
N ASN A 44 -20.41 -4.01 -6.09
CA ASN A 44 -21.47 -3.59 -5.16
C ASN A 44 -20.88 -2.78 -4.00
N ASP A 45 -21.75 -2.10 -3.26
CA ASP A 45 -21.38 -1.19 -2.18
C ASP A 45 -20.67 -1.89 -1.01
N ALA A 46 -21.09 -3.12 -0.67
CA ALA A 46 -20.46 -3.88 0.42
C ALA A 46 -19.00 -4.21 0.10
N GLU A 47 -18.72 -4.61 -1.15
CA GLU A 47 -17.35 -4.88 -1.59
C GLU A 47 -16.54 -3.59 -1.74
N ALA A 48 -17.18 -2.50 -2.20
CA ALA A 48 -16.56 -1.18 -2.25
C ALA A 48 -16.11 -0.72 -0.86
N GLU A 49 -16.99 -0.82 0.14
CA GLU A 49 -16.71 -0.48 1.54
C GLU A 49 -15.59 -1.36 2.10
N ARG A 50 -15.63 -2.67 1.89
CA ARG A 50 -14.59 -3.60 2.34
C ARG A 50 -13.21 -3.19 1.83
N LEU A 51 -13.11 -2.91 0.53
CA LEU A 51 -11.85 -2.51 -0.13
C LEU A 51 -11.40 -1.12 0.30
N PHE A 52 -12.33 -0.18 0.45
CA PHE A 52 -12.04 1.15 0.96
C PHE A 52 -11.47 1.09 2.39
N MET A 53 -12.11 0.31 3.26
CA MET A 53 -11.66 0.13 4.65
C MET A 53 -10.31 -0.60 4.74
N LEU A 54 -10.04 -1.54 3.83
CA LEU A 54 -8.71 -2.16 3.69
C LEU A 54 -7.66 -1.09 3.35
N GLY A 55 -7.93 -0.24 2.36
CA GLY A 55 -7.05 0.86 1.97
C GLY A 55 -6.79 1.82 3.13
N LEU A 56 -7.84 2.25 3.85
CA LEU A 56 -7.70 3.10 5.03
C LEU A 56 -6.83 2.45 6.12
N LYS A 57 -7.11 1.18 6.46
CA LYS A 57 -6.39 0.48 7.52
C LYS A 57 -4.91 0.35 7.20
N VAL A 58 -4.58 -0.14 6.00
CA VAL A 58 -3.19 -0.37 5.59
C VAL A 58 -2.45 0.94 5.39
N GLY A 59 -3.10 1.93 4.76
CA GLY A 59 -2.53 3.24 4.48
C GLY A 59 -2.21 4.02 5.75
N ARG A 60 -3.08 3.98 6.77
CA ARG A 60 -2.81 4.59 8.09
C ARG A 60 -1.57 3.98 8.73
N GLY A 61 -1.44 2.65 8.68
CA GLY A 61 -0.28 1.94 9.20
C GLY A 61 1.01 2.34 8.48
N PHE A 62 0.97 2.45 7.15
CA PHE A 62 2.09 2.93 6.36
C PHE A 62 2.51 4.35 6.73
N ILE A 63 1.56 5.30 6.78
CA ILE A 63 1.82 6.70 7.13
C ILE A 63 2.43 6.80 8.53
N ALA A 64 1.87 6.10 9.52
CA ALA A 64 2.37 6.10 10.89
C ALA A 64 3.82 5.56 10.97
N TYR A 65 4.13 4.51 10.20
CA TYR A 65 5.48 3.99 10.11
C TYR A 65 6.45 5.01 9.51
N VAL A 66 6.09 5.63 8.38
CA VAL A 66 6.93 6.63 7.70
C VAL A 66 7.19 7.85 8.60
N GLN A 67 6.18 8.33 9.33
CA GLN A 67 6.32 9.47 10.23
C GLN A 67 7.33 9.23 11.36
N THR A 68 7.46 7.97 11.80
CA THR A 68 8.37 7.57 12.89
C THR A 68 9.74 7.08 12.38
N HIS A 69 9.88 6.82 11.07
CA HIS A 69 11.09 6.26 10.45
C HIS A 69 11.54 7.09 9.23
N GLN A 70 11.63 8.41 9.37
CA GLN A 70 11.83 9.33 8.25
C GLN A 70 13.14 9.12 7.49
N GLU A 71 14.24 8.78 8.17
CA GLU A 71 15.53 8.51 7.51
C GLU A 71 15.47 7.24 6.67
N THR A 72 14.93 6.16 7.24
CA THR A 72 14.68 4.91 6.51
C THR A 72 13.76 5.18 5.33
N TYR A 73 12.67 5.96 5.53
CA TYR A 73 11.77 6.39 4.46
C TYR A 73 12.50 7.03 3.30
N ALA A 74 13.30 8.06 3.59
CA ALA A 74 14.01 8.83 2.57
C ALA A 74 14.98 7.98 1.75
N LYS A 75 15.68 7.04 2.39
CA LYS A 75 16.72 6.22 1.75
C LYS A 75 16.17 4.98 1.06
N ASP A 76 15.28 4.25 1.73
CA ASP A 76 14.95 2.87 1.37
C ASP A 76 13.54 2.72 0.76
N PHE A 77 12.59 3.57 1.16
CA PHE A 77 11.18 3.48 0.74
C PHE A 77 10.84 4.42 -0.41
N LYS A 78 11.19 5.71 -0.27
CA LYS A 78 10.85 6.78 -1.21
C LYS A 78 11.11 6.43 -2.68
N PRO A 79 12.23 5.79 -3.07
CA PRO A 79 12.46 5.42 -4.47
C PRO A 79 11.69 4.17 -4.93
N LYS A 80 11.08 3.40 -4.02
CA LYS A 80 10.42 2.12 -4.29
C LYS A 80 8.88 2.17 -4.18
N VAL A 81 8.32 3.28 -3.70
CA VAL A 81 6.87 3.50 -3.60
C VAL A 81 6.39 4.41 -4.74
N ALA A 82 5.08 4.38 -5.02
CA ALA A 82 4.50 5.24 -6.04
C ALA A 82 4.75 6.74 -5.75
N ILE A 83 5.05 7.51 -6.79
CA ILE A 83 5.33 8.95 -6.68
C ILE A 83 4.22 9.74 -5.98
N LEU A 84 2.98 9.26 -6.05
CA LEU A 84 1.82 9.83 -5.38
C LEU A 84 2.03 10.02 -3.86
N TRP A 85 2.72 9.10 -3.20
CA TRP A 85 3.05 9.22 -1.77
C TRP A 85 4.01 10.38 -1.47
N ASN A 86 4.80 10.80 -2.45
CA ASN A 86 5.73 11.92 -2.33
C ASN A 86 5.11 13.26 -2.74
N MET A 87 3.97 13.23 -3.43
CA MET A 87 3.24 14.41 -3.91
C MET A 87 2.05 14.77 -3.00
N THR A 88 1.69 13.89 -2.09
CA THR A 88 0.57 14.10 -1.16
C THR A 88 1.09 14.53 0.21
N SER A 89 0.42 15.52 0.80
CA SER A 89 0.71 16.01 2.14
C SER A 89 -0.57 16.58 2.75
N GLY A 90 -0.61 16.73 4.07
CA GLY A 90 -1.80 17.26 4.72
C GLY A 90 -1.78 17.21 6.25
N PRO A 91 -2.82 17.76 6.88
CA PRO A 91 -2.89 17.92 8.33
C PRO A 91 -3.12 16.62 9.10
N SER A 92 -3.57 15.54 8.44
CA SER A 92 -3.81 14.25 9.07
C SER A 92 -3.59 13.09 8.10
N PRO A 93 -3.34 11.86 8.61
CA PRO A 93 -3.28 10.67 7.77
C PRO A 93 -4.54 10.48 6.91
N ASP A 94 -5.72 10.75 7.47
CA ASP A 94 -6.98 10.59 6.75
C ASP A 94 -7.15 11.60 5.62
N PHE A 95 -6.69 12.83 5.80
CA PHE A 95 -6.69 13.82 4.72
C PHE A 95 -5.75 13.42 3.58
N ILE A 96 -4.57 12.87 3.91
CA ILE A 96 -3.62 12.34 2.91
C ILE A 96 -4.27 11.18 2.14
N LEU A 97 -4.87 10.22 2.86
CA LEU A 97 -5.52 9.07 2.24
C LEU A 97 -6.75 9.45 1.42
N GLY A 98 -7.49 10.49 1.82
CA GLY A 98 -8.58 11.06 1.05
C GLY A 98 -8.12 11.62 -0.30
N GLN A 99 -7.01 12.36 -0.33
CA GLN A 99 -6.41 12.84 -1.58
C GLN A 99 -5.95 11.68 -2.48
N ILE A 100 -5.34 10.66 -1.88
CA ILE A 100 -4.91 9.46 -2.62
C ILE A 100 -6.12 8.75 -3.22
N TYR A 101 -7.17 8.53 -2.44
CA TYR A 101 -8.42 7.91 -2.92
C TYR A 101 -9.03 8.71 -4.08
N ALA A 102 -9.17 10.04 -3.92
CA ALA A 102 -9.69 10.91 -4.98
C ALA A 102 -8.86 10.79 -6.25
N ASN A 103 -7.52 10.85 -6.14
CA ASN A 103 -6.66 10.70 -7.30
C ASN A 103 -6.75 9.30 -7.95
N ARG A 104 -6.89 8.22 -7.17
CA ARG A 104 -7.15 6.88 -7.74
C ARG A 104 -8.51 6.79 -8.42
N ALA A 105 -9.52 7.48 -7.89
CA ALA A 105 -10.84 7.54 -8.50
C ALA A 105 -10.79 8.31 -9.82
N ASP A 106 -10.10 9.45 -9.87
CA ASP A 106 -9.89 10.24 -11.09
C ASP A 106 -9.19 9.40 -12.18
N ASP A 107 -8.09 8.72 -11.85
CA ASP A 107 -7.39 7.82 -12.78
C ASP A 107 -8.32 6.73 -13.34
N VAL A 108 -9.23 6.20 -12.53
CA VAL A 108 -10.28 5.31 -13.01
C VAL A 108 -11.15 6.10 -13.99
N TYR A 109 -11.84 7.15 -13.56
CA TYR A 109 -12.80 7.90 -14.36
C TYR A 109 -12.28 8.47 -15.69
N GLU A 110 -11.00 8.88 -15.77
CA GLU A 110 -10.37 9.38 -17.01
C GLU A 110 -10.46 8.39 -18.18
N ASN A 111 -10.53 7.09 -17.89
CA ASN A 111 -10.53 6.04 -18.91
C ASN A 111 -11.92 5.73 -19.49
N PHE A 112 -12.93 6.57 -19.22
CA PHE A 112 -14.32 6.25 -19.52
C PHE A 112 -15.04 7.25 -20.41
N SER A 113 -16.01 6.72 -21.15
CA SER A 113 -16.95 7.46 -22.01
C SER A 113 -18.21 7.82 -21.25
N SER A 114 -19.04 8.71 -21.82
CA SER A 114 -20.39 9.01 -21.30
C SER A 114 -21.41 7.85 -21.42
N ASP A 115 -21.04 6.74 -22.08
CA ASP A 115 -21.85 5.53 -22.19
C ASP A 115 -21.85 4.70 -20.89
N GLU A 116 -23.02 4.57 -20.25
CA GLU A 116 -23.24 3.89 -18.97
C GLU A 116 -23.02 2.36 -19.04
N GLU A 117 -23.39 1.71 -20.15
CA GLU A 117 -23.21 0.27 -20.31
C GLU A 117 -21.73 -0.06 -20.53
N LEU A 118 -21.04 0.76 -21.33
CA LEU A 118 -19.59 0.63 -21.50
C LEU A 118 -18.86 0.88 -20.18
N TRP A 119 -19.34 1.84 -19.37
CA TRP A 119 -18.84 2.09 -18.03
C TRP A 119 -18.95 0.86 -17.13
N LYS A 120 -20.14 0.25 -17.05
CA LYS A 120 -20.39 -0.93 -16.23
C LYS A 120 -19.51 -2.11 -16.63
N MET A 121 -19.38 -2.39 -17.94
CA MET A 121 -18.50 -3.46 -18.45
C MET A 121 -17.03 -3.20 -18.12
N LYS A 122 -16.54 -1.97 -18.33
CA LYS A 122 -15.16 -1.60 -18.01
C LYS A 122 -14.84 -1.75 -16.52
N LYS A 123 -15.70 -1.30 -15.61
CA LYS A 123 -15.53 -1.53 -14.17
C LYS A 123 -15.38 -3.01 -13.84
N GLN A 124 -16.27 -3.85 -14.37
CA GLN A 124 -16.24 -5.29 -14.14
C GLN A 124 -14.95 -5.94 -14.67
N ASN A 125 -14.47 -5.50 -15.85
CA ASN A 125 -13.21 -5.98 -16.41
C ASN A 125 -12.03 -5.58 -15.53
N MET A 126 -11.92 -4.30 -15.18
CA MET A 126 -10.85 -3.80 -14.31
C MET A 126 -10.82 -4.52 -12.95
N TYR A 127 -11.99 -4.74 -12.35
CA TYR A 127 -12.12 -5.46 -11.09
C TYR A 127 -11.54 -6.89 -11.18
N ARG A 128 -11.81 -7.60 -12.29
CA ARG A 128 -11.29 -8.95 -12.52
C ARG A 128 -9.79 -8.93 -12.83
N GLU A 129 -9.35 -8.08 -13.74
CA GLU A 129 -7.95 -7.99 -14.18
C GLU A 129 -7.00 -7.63 -13.04
N LYS A 130 -7.43 -6.75 -12.13
CA LYS A 130 -6.66 -6.34 -10.95
C LYS A 130 -6.78 -7.33 -9.79
N ASN A 131 -7.51 -8.43 -9.96
CA ASN A 131 -7.76 -9.43 -8.92
C ASN A 131 -8.30 -8.83 -7.62
N CYS A 132 -9.17 -7.81 -7.72
CA CYS A 132 -9.66 -7.04 -6.57
C CYS A 132 -10.30 -7.92 -5.49
N ALA A 133 -10.95 -9.01 -5.91
CA ALA A 133 -11.57 -9.99 -5.01
C ALA A 133 -10.56 -10.71 -4.08
N LEU A 134 -9.25 -10.68 -4.37
CA LEU A 134 -8.20 -11.33 -3.59
C LEU A 134 -7.55 -10.39 -2.57
N LEU A 135 -7.79 -9.08 -2.65
CA LEU A 135 -7.12 -8.12 -1.78
C LEU A 135 -7.58 -8.26 -0.33
N GLY A 136 -6.63 -8.46 0.58
CA GLY A 136 -6.86 -8.54 2.03
C GLY A 136 -7.55 -9.83 2.49
N LYS A 137 -7.44 -10.91 1.70
CA LYS A 137 -7.86 -12.27 2.05
C LYS A 137 -6.65 -13.14 2.39
#